data_AF-A0A7C7UQC2-F1
#
_entry.id   AF-A0A7C7UQC2-F1
#
_cell.length_a   1.000
_cell.length_b   1.000
_cell.length_c   1.000
_cell.angle_alpha   90.00
_cell.angle_beta   90.00
_cell.angle_gamma   90.00
#
_symmetry.space_group_name_H-M   'P 1'
#
loop_
_entity.id
_entity.type
_entity.pdbx_description
1 polymer ?
#
loop_
_entity_poly.entity_id
_entity_poly.type
_entity_poly.pdbx_seq_one_letter_code
_entity_poly.pdbx_strand_id
1 'polypeptide(L)'
;MIVRETQRPEYWHKLTIDDQDLDYLYELFLEDDHRPRTIYDLTLALIKRRCEIEEALIEKELSRGIIFQPKESYQVGDQVVFPALGYALASVVGVRPGNNPKYGDFEVIQVRFEGEIG
;
A
#
# COMPACT_ATOMS: atom_id res chain seq x y z
N MET A 1 10.55 6.71 1.49
CA MET A 1 9.41 7.00 2.37
C MET A 1 8.22 6.29 1.76
N ILE A 2 7.57 5.39 2.51
CA ILE A 2 6.38 4.69 2.04
C ILE A 2 5.28 5.74 1.92
N VAL A 3 4.69 5.88 0.73
CA VAL A 3 3.56 6.79 0.52
C VAL A 3 2.32 6.09 1.06
N ARG A 4 1.65 6.72 2.02
CA ARG A 4 0.38 6.27 2.59
C ARG A 4 -0.75 6.96 1.84
N GLU A 5 -1.62 6.19 1.20
CA GLU A 5 -2.76 6.73 0.46
C GLU A 5 -3.72 7.45 1.40
N THR A 6 -3.88 6.98 2.65
CA THR A 6 -4.69 7.69 3.67
C THR A 6 -4.12 9.05 4.08
N GLN A 7 -2.86 9.35 3.75
CA GLN A 7 -2.26 10.68 3.96
C GLN A 7 -2.45 11.63 2.77
N ARG A 8 -3.13 11.19 1.71
CA ARG A 8 -3.36 11.98 0.50
C ARG A 8 -4.79 12.51 0.46
N PRO A 9 -5.00 13.81 0.22
CA PRO A 9 -6.34 14.37 0.05
C PRO A 9 -7.14 13.69 -1.06
N GLU A 10 -6.49 13.24 -2.13
CA GLU A 10 -7.16 12.60 -3.27
C GLU A 10 -7.84 11.28 -2.90
N TYR A 11 -7.29 10.54 -1.93
CA TYR A 11 -7.89 9.29 -1.43
C TYR A 11 -9.25 9.58 -0.80
N TRP A 12 -9.30 10.56 0.10
CA TRP A 12 -10.53 10.94 0.81
C TRP A 12 -11.58 11.56 -0.12
N HIS A 13 -11.16 12.31 -1.15
CA HIS A 13 -12.09 12.84 -2.15
C HIS A 13 -12.76 11.76 -3.01
N LYS A 14 -12.10 10.61 -3.18
CA LYS A 14 -12.62 9.48 -3.96
C LYS A 14 -13.21 8.37 -3.09
N LEU A 15 -13.29 8.59 -1.77
CA LEU A 15 -13.76 7.59 -0.83
C LEU A 15 -15.20 7.20 -1.17
N THR A 16 -15.42 5.91 -1.37
CA THR A 16 -16.73 5.28 -1.45
C THR A 16 -16.86 4.34 -0.25
N ILE A 17 -17.97 4.47 0.47
CA ILE A 17 -18.29 3.58 1.58
C ILE A 17 -18.71 2.23 1.00
N ASP A 18 -18.09 1.16 1.49
CA ASP A 18 -18.39 -0.21 1.10
C ASP A 18 -19.00 -1.02 2.26
N ASP A 19 -19.36 -2.28 2.00
CA ASP A 19 -19.98 -3.14 3.00
C ASP A 19 -19.05 -3.42 4.20
N GLN A 20 -17.73 -3.44 4.00
CA GLN A 20 -16.77 -3.70 5.09
C GLN A 20 -16.70 -2.52 6.07
N ASP A 21 -16.87 -1.29 5.56
CA ASP A 21 -17.01 -0.10 6.39
C ASP A 21 -18.31 -0.15 7.22
N LEU A 22 -19.41 -0.59 6.61
CA LEU A 22 -20.71 -0.69 7.29
C LEU A 22 -20.69 -1.77 8.37
N ASP A 23 -20.13 -2.94 8.07
CA ASP A 23 -19.97 -4.04 9.01
C ASP A 23 -19.14 -3.60 10.23
N TYR A 24 -18.04 -2.87 9.99
CA TYR A 24 -17.24 -2.31 11.08
C TYR A 24 -18.03 -1.39 12.00
N LEU A 25 -18.75 -0.43 11.41
CA LEU A 25 -19.49 0.55 12.19
C LEU A 25 -20.62 -0.14 12.96
N TYR A 26 -21.21 -1.20 12.39
CA TYR A 26 -22.18 -2.04 13.07
C TYR A 26 -21.57 -2.80 14.26
N GLU A 27 -20.41 -3.44 14.07
CA GLU A 27 -19.67 -4.09 15.17
C GLU A 27 -19.36 -3.09 16.30
N LEU A 28 -18.89 -1.89 15.95
CA LEU A 28 -18.62 -0.83 16.92
C LEU A 28 -19.85 -0.43 17.74
N PHE A 29 -21.06 -0.48 17.15
CA PHE A 29 -22.31 -0.24 17.88
C PHE A 29 -22.66 -1.36 18.86
N LEU A 30 -22.34 -2.61 18.50
CA LEU A 30 -22.58 -3.76 19.37
C LEU A 30 -21.65 -3.74 20.58
N GLU A 31 -20.40 -3.29 20.40
CA GLU A 31 -19.40 -3.25 21.46
C GLU A 31 -19.66 -2.17 22.54
N ASP A 32 -20.28 -1.04 22.18
CA ASP A 32 -20.48 0.10 23.10
C ASP A 32 -21.90 0.18 23.72
N ASP A 33 -22.44 -0.96 24.15
CA ASP A 33 -23.76 -1.07 24.81
C ASP A 33 -24.91 -0.40 24.02
N HIS A 34 -24.86 -0.43 22.68
CA HIS A 34 -25.85 0.19 21.78
C HIS A 34 -26.05 1.70 21.96
N ARG A 35 -25.06 2.43 22.46
CA ARG A 35 -25.18 3.88 22.62
C ARG A 35 -25.22 4.60 21.25
N PRO A 36 -26.12 5.58 21.06
CA PRO A 36 -26.10 6.42 19.88
C PRO A 36 -24.76 7.14 19.74
N ARG A 37 -24.13 7.02 18.57
CA ARG A 37 -22.90 7.72 18.21
C ARG A 37 -23.23 8.92 17.34
N THR A 38 -22.44 9.98 17.47
CA THR A 38 -22.53 11.09 16.53
C THR A 38 -21.91 10.69 15.20
N ILE A 39 -22.31 11.37 14.12
CA ILE A 39 -21.68 11.18 12.81
C ILE A 39 -20.16 11.46 12.87
N TYR A 40 -19.74 12.37 13.75
CA TYR A 40 -18.34 12.71 13.96
C TYR A 40 -17.56 11.53 14.53
N ASP A 41 -18.10 10.86 15.55
CA ASP A 41 -17.45 9.71 16.18
C ASP A 41 -17.32 8.54 15.20
N LEU A 42 -18.37 8.26 14.44
CA LEU A 42 -18.38 7.21 13.41
C LEU A 42 -17.36 7.50 12.31
N THR A 43 -17.30 8.76 11.86
CA THR A 43 -16.33 9.19 10.84
C THR A 43 -14.90 9.02 11.36
N LEU A 44 -14.63 9.42 12.60
CA LEU A 44 -13.31 9.29 13.20
C LEU A 44 -12.90 7.82 13.36
N ALA A 45 -13.82 6.96 13.81
CA ALA A 45 -13.58 5.53 13.92
C ALA A 45 -13.25 4.92 12.55
N LEU A 46 -14.02 5.27 11.53
CA LEU A 46 -13.80 4.78 10.17
C LEU A 46 -12.44 5.19 9.60
N ILE A 47 -12.07 6.47 9.78
CA ILE A 47 -10.76 6.98 9.36
C ILE A 47 -9.64 6.21 10.06
N LYS A 48 -9.74 5.99 11.38
CA LYS A 48 -8.75 5.24 12.14
C LYS A 48 -8.61 3.81 11.63
N ARG A 49 -9.71 3.08 11.46
CA ARG A 49 -9.66 1.71 10.92
C ARG A 49 -9.00 1.66 9.55
N ARG A 50 -9.32 2.59 8.64
CA ARG A 50 -8.71 2.62 7.31
C ARG A 50 -7.20 2.89 7.37
N CYS A 51 -6.74 3.76 8.26
CA CYS A 51 -5.31 3.95 8.53
C CYS A 51 -4.65 2.69 9.11
N GLU A 52 -5.31 2.00 10.05
CA GLU A 52 -4.80 0.78 10.68
C GLU A 52 -4.70 -0.38 9.69
N ILE A 53 -5.70 -0.54 8.80
CA ILE A 53 -5.66 -1.54 7.72
C ILE A 53 -4.48 -1.25 6.78
N GLU A 54 -4.27 0.01 6.41
CA GLU A 54 -3.13 0.40 5.57
C GLU A 54 -1.79 0.13 6.26
N GLU A 55 -1.66 0.47 7.55
CA GLU A 55 -0.46 0.20 8.35
C GLU A 55 -0.17 -1.30 8.41
N ALA A 56 -1.19 -2.13 8.68
CA ALA A 56 -1.06 -3.59 8.72
C ALA A 56 -0.68 -4.21 7.37
N LEU A 57 -1.21 -3.67 6.26
CA LEU A 57 -0.80 -4.07 4.91
C LEU A 57 0.66 -3.72 4.67
N ILE A 58 1.08 -2.50 5.02
CA ILE A 58 2.48 -2.07 4.91
C ILE A 58 3.40 -2.99 5.70
N GLU A 59 3.08 -3.28 6.96
CA GLU A 59 3.89 -4.17 7.81
C GLU A 59 3.99 -5.59 7.25
N LYS A 60 2.86 -6.14 6.79
CA LYS A 60 2.82 -7.47 6.17
C LYS A 60 3.67 -7.54 4.90
N GLU A 61 3.60 -6.54 4.04
CA GLU A 61 4.36 -6.55 2.79
C GLU A 61 5.84 -6.20 3.01
N LEU A 62 6.17 -5.35 3.99
CA LEU A 62 7.55 -5.14 4.47
C LEU A 62 8.20 -6.44 4.94
N SER A 63 7.43 -7.40 5.46
CA SER A 63 7.95 -8.70 5.87
C SER A 63 8.23 -9.66 4.70
N ARG A 64 7.75 -9.34 3.47
CA ARG A 64 7.78 -10.22 2.30
C ARG A 64 8.90 -9.92 1.29
N GLY A 65 9.53 -8.75 1.34
CA GLY A 65 10.58 -8.41 0.39
C GLY A 65 11.15 -7.00 0.56
N ILE A 66 12.09 -6.64 -0.32
CA ILE A 66 12.75 -5.34 -0.31
C ILE A 66 11.81 -4.31 -0.94
N ILE A 67 11.55 -3.17 -0.29
CA ILE A 67 10.74 -2.10 -0.90
C ILE A 67 11.50 -1.47 -2.08
N PHE A 68 10.81 -1.34 -3.22
CA PHE A 68 11.34 -0.65 -4.39
C PHE A 68 11.60 0.83 -4.10
N GLN A 69 12.85 1.26 -4.31
CA GLN A 69 13.29 2.64 -4.31
C GLN A 69 14.16 2.86 -5.55
N PRO A 70 13.85 3.82 -6.43
CA PRO A 70 14.60 4.04 -7.68
C PRO A 70 16.09 4.33 -7.52
N LYS A 71 16.53 4.66 -6.31
CA LYS A 71 17.91 5.03 -5.95
C LYS A 71 18.72 3.85 -5.39
N GLU A 72 18.07 2.73 -5.13
CA GLU A 72 18.73 1.49 -4.68
C GLU A 72 19.03 0.60 -5.88
N SER A 73 20.02 -0.28 -5.70
CA SER A 73 20.37 -1.32 -6.66
C SER A 73 19.76 -2.66 -6.28
N TYR A 74 19.43 -3.47 -7.27
CA TYR A 74 18.79 -4.78 -7.10
C TYR A 74 19.49 -5.83 -7.96
N GLN A 75 19.35 -7.10 -7.58
CA GLN A 75 19.92 -8.23 -8.29
C GLN A 75 18.83 -9.18 -8.79
N VAL A 76 19.15 -9.94 -9.84
CA VAL A 76 18.27 -10.99 -10.34
C VAL A 76 18.02 -12.01 -9.23
N GLY A 77 16.74 -12.30 -8.96
CA GLY A 77 16.31 -13.17 -7.86
C GLY A 77 15.74 -12.43 -6.65
N ASP A 78 15.97 -11.12 -6.51
CA ASP A 78 15.43 -10.34 -5.41
C ASP A 78 13.90 -10.28 -5.46
N GLN A 79 13.26 -10.44 -4.30
CA GLN A 79 11.84 -10.16 -4.12
C GLN A 79 11.66 -8.69 -3.73
N VAL A 80 10.98 -7.95 -4.59
CA VAL A 80 10.81 -6.50 -4.48
C VAL A 80 9.33 -6.16 -4.42
N VAL A 81 8.95 -5.37 -3.42
CA VAL A 81 7.59 -4.86 -3.23
C VAL A 81 7.48 -3.48 -3.84
N PHE A 82 6.46 -3.23 -4.66
CA PHE A 82 6.23 -1.94 -5.33
C PHE A 82 5.08 -1.15 -4.68
N PRO A 83 5.35 -0.19 -3.77
CA PRO A 83 4.29 0.55 -3.08
C PRO A 83 3.39 1.34 -4.03
N ALA A 84 3.99 1.94 -5.07
CA ALA A 84 3.26 2.72 -6.08
C ALA A 84 2.33 1.86 -6.96
N LEU A 85 2.44 0.53 -6.90
CA LEU A 85 1.62 -0.43 -7.64
C LEU A 85 0.75 -1.26 -6.68
N GLY A 86 0.29 -0.65 -5.58
CA GLY A 86 -0.57 -1.32 -4.60
C GLY A 86 0.14 -2.42 -3.82
N TYR A 87 1.43 -2.22 -3.52
CA TYR A 87 2.29 -3.19 -2.82
C TYR A 87 2.44 -4.53 -3.56
N ALA A 88 2.34 -4.53 -4.89
CA ALA A 88 2.56 -5.73 -5.68
C ALA A 88 3.96 -6.30 -5.45
N LEU A 89 4.03 -7.59 -5.13
CA LEU A 89 5.28 -8.35 -4.97
C LEU A 89 5.75 -8.84 -6.34
N ALA A 90 7.03 -8.62 -6.64
CA ALA A 90 7.63 -9.06 -7.89
C ALA A 90 9.05 -9.60 -7.69
N SER A 91 9.46 -10.53 -8.53
CA SER A 91 10.84 -11.02 -8.57
C SER A 91 11.61 -10.31 -9.68
N VAL A 92 12.82 -9.86 -9.38
CA VAL A 92 13.73 -9.29 -10.38
C VAL A 92 14.20 -10.42 -11.30
N VAL A 93 13.90 -10.31 -12.59
CA VAL A 93 14.29 -11.29 -13.63
C VAL A 93 15.40 -10.78 -14.54
N GLY A 94 15.75 -9.49 -14.45
CA GLY A 94 16.84 -8.90 -15.22
C GLY A 94 17.26 -7.55 -14.66
N VAL A 95 18.53 -7.19 -14.84
CA VAL A 95 19.09 -5.89 -14.46
C VAL A 95 19.98 -5.43 -15.61
N ARG A 96 19.80 -4.19 -16.07
CA ARG A 96 20.64 -3.59 -17.12
C ARG A 96 21.05 -2.17 -16.76
N PRO A 97 22.25 -1.73 -17.16
CA PRO A 97 22.63 -0.32 -17.03
C PRO A 97 21.74 0.53 -17.97
N GLY A 98 21.14 1.55 -17.40
CA GLY A 98 20.48 2.65 -18.07
C GLY A 98 21.48 3.77 -18.31
N ASN A 99 21.56 4.25 -19.54
CA ASN A 99 22.38 5.40 -19.90
C ASN A 99 21.43 6.58 -20.18
N ASN A 100 21.37 7.56 -19.26
CA ASN A 100 20.65 8.81 -19.50
C ASN A 100 21.62 9.98 -19.44
N PRO A 101 21.89 10.66 -20.58
CA PRO A 101 22.80 11.80 -20.67
C PRO A 101 22.51 12.95 -19.71
N LYS A 102 21.28 13.01 -19.15
CA LYS A 102 20.83 14.06 -18.23
C LYS A 102 20.92 13.70 -16.74
N TYR A 103 20.99 12.41 -16.38
CA TYR A 103 20.82 11.96 -14.98
C TYR A 103 21.92 11.02 -14.47
N GLY A 104 22.97 10.74 -15.25
CA GLY A 104 24.06 9.84 -14.86
C GLY A 104 23.71 8.36 -15.05
N ASP A 105 24.58 7.48 -14.53
CA ASP A 105 24.37 6.03 -14.57
C ASP A 105 23.25 5.64 -13.60
N PHE A 106 22.26 4.88 -14.08
CA PHE A 106 21.19 4.30 -13.27
C PHE A 106 20.90 2.89 -13.75
N GLU A 107 20.32 2.03 -12.92
CA GLU A 107 19.97 0.66 -13.31
C GLU A 107 18.49 0.56 -13.66
N VAL A 108 18.19 -0.23 -14.70
CA VAL A 108 16.82 -0.61 -15.08
C VAL A 108 16.63 -2.07 -14.73
N ILE A 109 15.71 -2.34 -13.80
CA ILE A 109 15.32 -3.69 -13.42
C ILE A 109 14.12 -4.14 -14.24
N GLN A 110 14.12 -5.40 -14.64
CA GLN A 110 12.97 -6.10 -15.18
C GLN A 110 12.43 -7.00 -14.07
N VAL A 111 11.13 -6.90 -13.79
CA VAL A 111 10.48 -7.67 -12.72
C VAL A 111 9.32 -8.49 -13.28
N ARG A 112 9.01 -9.59 -12.60
CA ARG A 112 7.81 -10.41 -12.84
C ARG A 112 6.95 -10.39 -11.59
N PHE A 113 5.70 -9.95 -11.71
CA PHE A 113 4.77 -9.90 -10.59
C PHE A 113 4.24 -11.30 -10.25
N GLU A 114 4.04 -11.58 -8.96
CA GLU A 114 3.36 -12.80 -8.54
C GLU A 114 1.90 -12.78 -9.04
N GLY A 115 1.53 -13.78 -9.86
CA GLY A 115 0.18 -13.90 -10.45
C GLY A 115 0.11 -13.67 -11.96
N GLU A 116 1.14 -13.13 -12.60
CA GLU A 116 1.24 -13.16 -14.07
C GLU A 116 1.68 -14.55 -14.53
N ILE A 117 0.74 -15.32 -15.07
CA ILE A 117 1.02 -16.57 -15.80
C ILE A 117 1.62 -16.16 -17.14
N GLY A 118 2.90 -16.50 -17.34
CA GLY A 118 3.62 -16.25 -18.59
C GLY A 118 3.04 -17.01 -19.78
#